data_AF-A0A2S8B1G8-F1
#
_entry.id   AF-A0A2S8B1G8-F1
#
_cell.length_a   1.000
_cell.length_b   1.000
_cell.length_c   1.000
_cell.angle_alpha   90.00
_cell.angle_beta   90.00
_cell.angle_gamma   90.00
#
_symmetry.space_group_name_H-M   'P 1'
#
loop_
_entity.id
_entity.type
_entity.pdbx_description
1 polymer ?
#
loop_
_entity_poly.entity_id
_entity_poly.type
_entity_poly.pdbx_seq_one_letter_code
_entity_poly.pdbx_strand_id
1 'polypeptide(L)'
;MSGNAAALTMSQAIGLRRADAAPEPAPSWRDRLALLDLVPDLGDNIGSGEWWRGLATLTLLCAAAISTFPGVKPLELPAPALDAADFTEARAQMIVPLAFGGDTGRHMAATDAVRPLAQTPERPQIELTATLGAGDSFARVLERSGVGSDDAQALASQVASAVPLTDIAPGTRIDLILGRRAARTMPRPVDALAMRARFDLRIEMERIDGRLVMRRIPIAVDATPLRIRGRVGDSLYRSARAAGASPETIQAYLRVIGRQLSVASDIRASDEFDIIVDHRRAETGESETGKLLYAGLVRGGKPKLSMIEWNVDGRLQWFEASGAGEQRSGLVRPTNGRITSPFGMRRHPILGYVRMHRGIDMGGGYGGPVFAVTDGVVQIAGRTGGYGNYVKLSHGGGLGTGYGHMSRIAVRPGQHVSRGQVIGYIGSSGLSTGPHLHYEVYRNGVAINPLSVAFVTRARLEGKALADFRARIRQLTAITPGAALAPVAVKSVEGPQLGSLADVASKRVGEGI
;
A
#
# COMPACT_ATOMS: atom_id res chain seq x y z
N MET A 1 -62.74 20.65 -41.85
CA MET A 1 -63.04 19.22 -42.06
C MET A 1 -62.41 18.42 -40.93
N SER A 2 -63.23 17.57 -40.29
CA SER A 2 -62.93 16.43 -39.38
C SER A 2 -61.47 16.14 -39.02
N GLY A 3 -61.05 15.87 -37.77
CA GLY A 3 -61.76 15.53 -36.54
C GLY A 3 -61.04 14.38 -35.80
N ASN A 4 -60.78 14.58 -34.50
CA ASN A 4 -60.62 13.60 -33.39
C ASN A 4 -59.46 12.58 -33.44
N ALA A 5 -58.55 12.48 -32.45
CA ALA A 5 -58.61 12.30 -30.99
C ALA A 5 -58.53 10.83 -30.53
N ALA A 6 -57.84 10.65 -29.38
CA ALA A 6 -57.90 9.55 -28.41
C ALA A 6 -56.94 8.35 -28.57
N ALA A 7 -56.26 8.08 -27.44
CA ALA A 7 -55.61 6.83 -27.07
C ALA A 7 -56.65 5.73 -26.77
N LEU A 8 -56.29 4.45 -26.93
CA LEU A 8 -56.67 3.31 -26.05
C LEU A 8 -56.09 1.96 -26.54
N THR A 9 -55.39 1.33 -25.60
CA THR A 9 -55.25 -0.10 -25.23
C THR A 9 -55.84 -1.26 -26.05
N MET A 10 -55.05 -2.35 -25.99
CA MET A 10 -55.40 -3.78 -25.78
C MET A 10 -55.97 -4.64 -26.91
N SER A 11 -55.39 -5.84 -26.96
CA SER A 11 -55.99 -7.11 -27.39
C SER A 11 -56.19 -7.29 -28.91
N GLN A 12 -55.24 -8.01 -29.52
CA GLN A 12 -55.58 -9.20 -30.31
C GLN A 12 -54.33 -10.07 -30.48
N ALA A 13 -54.33 -11.21 -29.80
CA ALA A 13 -53.43 -12.31 -30.08
C ALA A 13 -53.78 -12.88 -31.46
N ILE A 14 -53.02 -12.49 -32.48
CA ILE A 14 -52.99 -13.15 -33.78
C ILE A 14 -51.71 -13.97 -33.81
N GLY A 15 -51.85 -15.29 -33.78
CA GLY A 15 -50.74 -16.22 -33.88
C GLY A 15 -50.07 -16.10 -35.26
N LEU A 16 -48.94 -15.41 -35.31
CA LEU A 16 -48.04 -15.47 -36.46
C LEU A 16 -47.26 -16.78 -36.38
N ARG A 17 -47.59 -17.70 -37.29
CA ARG A 17 -46.77 -18.86 -37.64
C ARG A 17 -45.31 -18.40 -37.76
N ARG A 18 -44.39 -19.09 -37.07
CA ARG A 18 -42.98 -19.10 -37.46
C ARG A 18 -42.94 -19.49 -38.94
N ALA A 19 -42.61 -18.53 -39.79
CA ALA A 19 -42.05 -18.87 -41.08
C ALA A 19 -40.73 -19.58 -40.76
N ASP A 20 -40.64 -20.85 -41.16
CA ASP A 20 -39.38 -21.57 -41.17
C ASP A 20 -38.41 -20.76 -42.02
N ALA A 21 -37.47 -20.07 -41.35
CA ALA A 21 -36.37 -19.42 -42.02
C ALA A 21 -35.57 -20.54 -42.72
N ALA A 22 -35.48 -20.43 -44.05
CA ALA A 22 -34.64 -21.32 -44.84
C ALA A 22 -33.22 -21.34 -44.22
N PRO A 23 -32.56 -22.51 -44.13
CA PRO A 23 -31.20 -22.57 -43.62
C PRO A 23 -30.31 -21.69 -44.47
N GLU A 24 -29.57 -20.77 -43.84
CA GLU A 24 -28.58 -19.96 -44.55
C GLU A 24 -27.59 -20.88 -45.27
N PRO A 25 -27.22 -20.57 -46.53
CA PRO A 25 -26.25 -21.37 -47.26
C PRO A 25 -24.95 -21.42 -46.48
N ALA A 26 -24.39 -22.62 -46.32
CA ALA A 26 -23.13 -22.82 -45.63
C ALA A 26 -22.06 -21.86 -46.20
N PRO A 27 -21.29 -21.17 -45.35
CA PRO A 27 -20.33 -20.16 -45.80
C PRO A 27 -19.36 -20.79 -46.79
N SER A 28 -19.17 -20.12 -47.93
CA SER A 28 -18.28 -20.61 -48.97
C SER A 28 -16.85 -20.69 -48.45
N TRP A 29 -16.01 -21.50 -49.09
CA TRP A 29 -14.59 -21.60 -48.72
C TRP A 29 -13.86 -20.25 -48.80
N ARG A 30 -14.37 -19.31 -49.62
CA ARG A 30 -13.86 -17.93 -49.71
C ARG A 30 -14.22 -17.09 -48.49
N ASP A 31 -15.44 -17.25 -47.97
CA ASP A 31 -15.89 -16.53 -46.76
C ASP A 31 -15.12 -17.00 -45.52
N ARG A 32 -14.76 -18.29 -45.48
CA ARG A 32 -13.88 -18.85 -44.43
C ARG A 32 -12.45 -18.33 -44.50
N LEU A 33 -11.93 -18.05 -45.71
CA LEU A 33 -10.63 -17.41 -45.91
C LEU A 33 -10.64 -15.94 -45.51
N ALA A 34 -11.74 -15.22 -45.74
CA ALA A 34 -11.87 -13.81 -45.38
C ALA A 34 -11.91 -13.58 -43.86
N LEU A 35 -12.31 -14.58 -43.07
CA LEU A 35 -12.35 -14.54 -41.60
C LEU A 35 -11.07 -15.08 -40.93
N LEU A 36 -10.12 -15.61 -41.71
CA LEU A 36 -8.86 -16.15 -41.18
C LEU A 36 -7.91 -15.00 -40.86
N ASP A 37 -7.81 -14.66 -39.57
CA ASP A 37 -6.76 -13.78 -39.08
C ASP A 37 -5.40 -14.48 -39.16
N LEU A 38 -4.54 -13.96 -40.03
CA LEU A 38 -3.19 -14.48 -40.31
C LEU A 38 -2.13 -13.93 -39.34
N VAL A 39 -2.48 -12.91 -38.53
CA VAL A 39 -1.55 -12.26 -37.59
C VAL A 39 -2.21 -12.15 -36.22
N PRO A 40 -2.45 -13.28 -35.54
CA PRO A 40 -2.94 -13.25 -34.17
C PRO A 40 -1.90 -12.61 -33.24
N ASP A 41 -2.37 -11.81 -32.27
CA ASP A 41 -1.52 -11.20 -31.26
C ASP A 41 -0.93 -12.27 -30.32
N LEU A 42 0.37 -12.49 -30.40
CA LEU A 42 1.09 -13.47 -29.57
C LEU A 42 1.24 -13.04 -28.10
N GLY A 43 0.85 -11.80 -27.76
CA GLY A 43 0.77 -11.26 -26.40
C GLY A 43 -0.54 -11.59 -25.67
N ASP A 44 -1.55 -12.11 -26.38
CA ASP A 44 -2.85 -12.46 -25.81
C ASP A 44 -3.08 -13.99 -25.79
N ASN A 45 -3.90 -14.47 -24.85
CA ASN A 45 -4.33 -15.89 -24.71
C ASN A 45 -3.23 -16.95 -24.90
N ILE A 46 -2.08 -16.75 -24.25
CA ILE A 46 -0.88 -17.59 -24.35
C ILE A 46 -1.21 -19.07 -24.08
N GLY A 47 -0.82 -19.95 -25.01
CA GLY A 47 -1.04 -21.40 -24.93
C GLY A 47 -2.35 -21.90 -25.55
N SER A 48 -3.21 -21.01 -26.04
CA SER A 48 -4.41 -21.37 -26.82
C SER A 48 -4.08 -21.91 -28.22
N GLY A 49 -5.05 -22.55 -28.87
CA GLY A 49 -4.88 -23.05 -30.24
C GLY A 49 -4.61 -21.92 -31.27
N GLU A 50 -5.20 -20.74 -31.04
CA GLU A 50 -4.96 -19.55 -31.87
C GLU A 50 -3.53 -19.02 -31.69
N TRP A 51 -3.02 -19.03 -30.45
CA TRP A 51 -1.64 -18.66 -30.15
C TRP A 51 -0.63 -19.60 -30.82
N TRP A 52 -0.85 -20.92 -30.76
CA TRP A 52 0.00 -21.91 -31.45
C TRP A 52 -0.01 -21.75 -32.97
N ARG A 53 -1.17 -21.43 -33.56
CA ARG A 53 -1.30 -21.13 -34.99
C ARG A 53 -0.52 -19.86 -35.36
N GLY A 54 -0.59 -18.82 -34.53
CA GLY A 54 0.19 -17.60 -34.68
C GLY A 54 1.69 -17.85 -34.65
N LEU A 55 2.15 -18.60 -33.66
CA LEU A 55 3.56 -18.94 -33.48
C LEU A 55 4.09 -19.73 -34.69
N ALA A 56 3.31 -20.69 -35.19
CA ALA A 56 3.67 -21.46 -36.37
C ALA A 56 3.78 -20.58 -37.62
N THR A 57 2.84 -19.63 -37.80
CA THR A 57 2.83 -18.70 -38.93
C THR A 57 4.05 -17.76 -38.89
N LEU A 58 4.36 -17.19 -37.72
CA LEU A 58 5.55 -16.36 -37.53
C LEU A 58 6.83 -17.14 -37.82
N THR A 59 6.94 -18.36 -37.29
CA THR A 59 8.11 -19.21 -37.48
C THR A 59 8.32 -19.54 -38.96
N LEU A 60 7.25 -19.84 -39.69
CA LEU A 60 7.29 -20.09 -41.13
C LEU A 60 7.76 -18.86 -41.90
N LEU A 61 7.25 -17.67 -41.58
CA LEU A 61 7.65 -16.42 -42.23
C LEU A 61 9.13 -16.09 -41.97
N CYS A 62 9.60 -16.26 -40.74
CA CYS A 62 11.01 -16.09 -40.40
C CYS A 62 11.90 -17.09 -41.16
N ALA A 63 11.49 -18.36 -41.23
CA ALA A 63 12.24 -19.38 -41.97
C ALA A 63 12.30 -19.08 -43.47
N ALA A 64 11.21 -18.57 -44.06
CA ALA A 64 11.16 -18.15 -45.46
C ALA A 64 12.04 -16.92 -45.74
N ALA A 65 12.08 -15.95 -44.81
CA ALA A 65 12.97 -14.80 -44.92
C ALA A 65 14.44 -15.22 -44.85
N ILE A 66 14.79 -16.15 -43.96
CA ILE A 66 16.15 -16.69 -43.85
C ILE A 66 16.54 -17.49 -45.09
N SER A 67 15.64 -18.32 -45.63
CA SER A 67 15.95 -19.16 -46.81
C SER A 67 16.12 -18.35 -48.10
N THR A 68 15.49 -17.18 -48.17
CA THR A 68 15.64 -16.24 -49.29
C THR A 68 16.74 -15.20 -49.06
N PHE A 69 17.39 -15.21 -47.89
CA PHE A 69 18.47 -14.29 -47.58
C PHE A 69 19.67 -14.56 -48.50
N PRO A 70 20.03 -13.61 -49.39
CA PRO A 70 21.24 -13.74 -50.19
C PRO A 70 22.40 -13.60 -49.22
N GLY A 71 22.97 -14.72 -48.77
CA GLY A 71 23.99 -14.76 -47.72
C GLY A 71 25.05 -13.66 -47.91
N VAL A 72 25.49 -13.06 -46.80
CA VAL A 72 26.56 -12.06 -46.85
C VAL A 72 27.84 -12.80 -47.22
N LYS A 73 28.24 -12.72 -48.50
CA LYS A 73 29.58 -13.12 -48.91
C LYS A 73 30.53 -12.05 -48.38
N PRO A 74 31.50 -12.39 -47.51
CA PRO A 74 32.54 -11.43 -47.17
C PRO A 74 33.21 -10.99 -48.47
N LEU A 75 33.38 -9.68 -48.65
CA LEU A 75 34.19 -9.14 -49.72
C LEU A 75 35.64 -9.55 -49.43
N GLU A 76 36.06 -10.67 -50.01
CA GLU A 76 37.48 -11.05 -50.08
C GLU A 76 38.17 -10.18 -51.14
N LEU A 77 38.26 -8.89 -50.85
CA LEU A 77 39.26 -8.05 -51.49
C LEU A 77 40.56 -8.34 -50.76
N PRO A 78 41.64 -8.79 -51.44
CA PRO A 78 42.95 -8.79 -50.84
C PRO A 78 43.29 -7.33 -50.55
N ALA A 79 43.10 -6.91 -49.30
CA ALA A 79 43.66 -5.66 -48.83
C ALA A 79 45.18 -5.78 -49.03
N PRO A 80 45.83 -4.88 -49.79
CA PRO A 80 47.27 -4.90 -49.89
C PRO A 80 47.82 -4.85 -48.47
N ALA A 81 48.80 -5.71 -48.16
CA ALA A 81 49.48 -5.64 -46.87
C ALA A 81 50.06 -4.23 -46.75
N LEU A 82 49.50 -3.44 -45.83
CA LEU A 82 50.02 -2.11 -45.52
C LEU A 82 51.47 -2.31 -45.09
N ASP A 83 52.36 -1.44 -45.57
CA ASP A 83 53.70 -1.42 -45.03
C ASP A 83 53.66 -1.03 -43.54
N ALA A 84 54.77 -1.23 -42.82
CA ALA A 84 54.80 -0.99 -41.38
C ALA A 84 54.49 0.48 -41.01
N ALA A 85 54.78 1.44 -41.90
CA ALA A 85 54.55 2.85 -41.68
C ALA A 85 53.07 3.21 -41.89
N ASP A 86 52.48 2.76 -43.00
CA ASP A 86 51.07 2.93 -43.33
C ASP A 86 50.16 2.22 -42.33
N PHE A 87 50.55 1.03 -41.87
CA PHE A 87 49.82 0.33 -40.82
C PHE A 87 49.83 1.09 -39.49
N THR A 88 50.93 1.77 -39.17
CA THR A 88 51.02 2.59 -37.95
C THR A 88 50.18 3.86 -38.06
N GLU A 89 50.12 4.47 -39.24
CA GLU A 89 49.28 5.63 -39.49
C GLU A 89 47.79 5.28 -39.46
N ALA A 90 47.40 4.19 -40.13
CA ALA A 90 46.03 3.70 -40.11
C ALA A 90 45.59 3.37 -38.67
N ARG A 91 46.44 2.70 -37.88
CA ARG A 91 46.15 2.34 -36.49
C ARG A 91 45.86 3.56 -35.60
N ALA A 92 46.61 4.66 -35.78
CA ALA A 92 46.44 5.89 -35.02
C ALA A 92 45.12 6.65 -35.35
N GLN A 93 44.49 6.32 -36.49
CA GLN A 93 43.25 6.92 -36.98
C GLN A 93 42.03 6.00 -36.81
N MET A 94 42.23 4.74 -36.40
CA MET A 94 41.16 3.76 -36.25
C MET A 94 40.40 3.93 -34.93
N ILE A 95 39.07 3.81 -34.99
CA ILE A 95 38.22 3.66 -33.81
C ILE A 95 38.05 2.15 -33.54
N VAL A 96 38.96 1.56 -32.77
CA VAL A 96 38.89 0.15 -32.34
C VAL A 96 39.23 0.01 -30.85
N PRO A 97 38.78 -1.06 -30.14
CA PRO A 97 39.09 -1.23 -28.74
C PRO A 97 40.60 -1.35 -28.49
N LEU A 98 41.09 -0.79 -27.39
CA LEU A 98 42.51 -0.83 -26.96
C LEU A 98 43.09 -2.25 -26.97
N ALA A 99 42.29 -3.26 -26.62
CA ALA A 99 42.70 -4.67 -26.62
C ALA A 99 43.07 -5.22 -28.01
N PHE A 100 42.58 -4.61 -29.08
CA PHE A 100 42.90 -4.95 -30.47
C PHE A 100 43.92 -3.96 -31.09
N GLY A 101 44.62 -3.18 -30.26
CA GLY A 101 45.67 -2.27 -30.69
C GLY A 101 45.19 -0.91 -31.18
N GLY A 102 43.95 -0.50 -30.86
CA GLY A 102 43.45 0.84 -31.16
C GLY A 102 44.15 1.90 -30.33
N ASP A 103 44.55 2.99 -31.00
CA ASP A 103 45.13 4.17 -30.39
C ASP A 103 44.37 5.41 -30.90
N THR A 104 44.27 6.47 -30.09
CA THR A 104 43.62 7.72 -30.47
C THR A 104 44.67 8.79 -30.74
N GLY A 105 45.15 8.83 -31.98
CA GLY A 105 46.20 9.76 -32.41
C GLY A 105 47.62 9.18 -32.27
N ARG A 106 48.62 9.95 -32.70
CA ARG A 106 50.03 9.57 -32.55
C ARG A 106 50.49 9.87 -31.13
N HIS A 107 51.05 8.89 -30.43
CA HIS A 107 51.89 9.15 -29.26
C HIS A 107 53.16 9.89 -29.70
N MET A 108 53.12 11.22 -29.69
CA MET A 108 54.30 12.04 -29.93
C MET A 108 55.18 11.99 -28.67
N ALA A 109 56.45 11.62 -28.83
CA ALA A 109 57.44 11.82 -27.77
C ALA A 109 57.45 13.31 -27.39
N ALA A 110 57.64 13.61 -26.10
CA ALA A 110 57.75 14.97 -25.62
C ALA A 110 58.91 15.66 -26.36
N THR A 111 58.59 16.63 -27.22
CA THR A 111 59.59 17.51 -27.84
C THR A 111 60.11 18.51 -26.81
N ASP A 112 61.21 19.21 -27.10
CA ASP A 112 61.74 20.29 -26.24
C ASP A 112 60.75 21.44 -25.99
N ALA A 113 59.65 21.51 -26.76
CA ALA A 113 58.54 22.44 -26.54
C ALA A 113 57.59 22.01 -25.40
N VAL A 114 57.67 20.77 -24.91
CA VAL A 114 56.85 20.26 -23.82
C VAL A 114 57.52 20.57 -22.49
N ARG A 115 56.88 21.43 -21.69
CA ARG A 115 57.30 21.65 -20.30
C ARG A 115 56.48 20.74 -19.38
N PRO A 116 57.12 19.99 -18.46
CA PRO A 116 56.38 19.26 -17.44
C PRO A 116 55.58 20.27 -16.61
N LEU A 117 54.26 20.09 -16.57
CA LEU A 117 53.43 20.82 -15.64
C LEU A 117 53.87 20.41 -14.23
N ALA A 118 54.49 21.35 -13.50
CA ALA A 118 54.84 21.14 -12.10
C ALA A 118 53.61 20.74 -11.27
N GLN A 119 52.42 21.18 -11.71
CA GLN A 119 51.14 20.90 -11.07
C GLN A 119 50.00 20.86 -12.09
N THR A 120 49.08 19.92 -11.94
CA THR A 120 47.82 19.88 -12.70
C THR A 120 46.99 21.14 -12.42
N PRO A 121 46.49 21.86 -13.43
CA PRO A 121 45.57 22.97 -13.23
C PRO A 121 44.35 22.51 -12.43
N GLU A 122 44.04 23.23 -11.36
CA GLU A 122 42.91 22.89 -10.51
C GLU A 122 41.69 23.72 -10.92
N ARG A 123 40.51 23.07 -10.98
CA ARG A 123 39.27 23.79 -11.25
C ARG A 123 39.04 24.85 -10.16
N PRO A 124 38.76 26.12 -10.53
CA PRO A 124 38.44 27.15 -9.55
C PRO A 124 37.28 26.75 -8.65
N GLN A 125 36.28 26.09 -9.23
CA GLN A 125 35.05 25.66 -8.57
C GLN A 125 34.73 24.19 -8.88
N ILE A 126 34.13 23.50 -7.93
CA ILE A 126 33.56 22.16 -8.13
C ILE A 126 32.08 22.20 -7.75
N GLU A 127 31.25 21.80 -8.70
CA GLU A 127 29.82 21.61 -8.49
C GLU A 127 29.56 20.12 -8.29
N LEU A 128 28.85 19.78 -7.21
CA LEU A 128 28.49 18.41 -6.90
C LEU A 128 27.18 18.35 -6.11
N THR A 129 26.51 17.20 -6.19
CA THR A 129 25.31 16.93 -5.39
C THR A 129 25.63 15.79 -4.43
N ALA A 130 25.52 16.06 -3.14
CA ALA A 130 25.63 15.05 -2.08
C ALA A 130 24.23 14.55 -1.70
N THR A 131 24.12 13.31 -1.21
CA THR A 131 22.84 12.74 -0.76
C THR A 131 22.97 12.26 0.69
N LEU A 132 22.05 12.69 1.54
CA LEU A 132 22.02 12.30 2.96
C LEU A 132 21.60 10.84 3.11
N GLY A 133 22.45 9.99 3.67
CA GLY A 133 22.15 8.57 3.91
C GLY A 133 21.28 8.33 5.15
N ALA A 134 20.62 7.16 5.22
CA ALA A 134 19.93 6.76 6.44
C ALA A 134 20.92 6.48 7.57
N GLY A 135 20.75 7.13 8.72
CA GLY A 135 21.67 7.03 9.88
C GLY A 135 22.97 7.84 9.73
N ASP A 136 23.10 8.61 8.66
CA ASP A 136 24.25 9.48 8.42
C ASP A 136 24.05 10.84 9.11
N SER A 137 25.15 11.56 9.38
CA SER A 137 25.09 12.92 9.91
C SER A 137 25.30 13.95 8.81
N PHE A 138 24.61 15.09 8.92
CA PHE A 138 24.73 16.17 7.94
C PHE A 138 26.19 16.60 7.71
N ALA A 139 26.95 16.81 8.80
CA ALA A 139 28.36 17.17 8.73
C ALA A 139 29.20 16.09 8.01
N ARG A 140 28.97 14.80 8.31
CA ARG A 140 29.75 13.70 7.70
C ARG A 140 29.49 13.57 6.20
N VAL A 141 28.27 13.84 5.72
CA VAL A 141 27.98 13.89 4.27
C VAL A 141 28.81 14.98 3.60
N LEU A 142 28.89 16.17 4.21
CA LEU A 142 29.66 17.29 3.68
C LEU A 142 31.16 16.97 3.68
N GLU A 143 31.69 16.40 4.77
CA GLU A 143 33.09 15.97 4.86
C GLU A 143 33.46 14.96 3.78
N ARG A 144 32.62 13.94 3.54
CA ARG A 144 32.83 12.97 2.44
C ARG A 144 32.77 13.61 1.06
N SER A 145 32.10 14.76 0.94
CA SER A 145 31.99 15.53 -0.30
C SER A 145 33.18 16.48 -0.50
N GLY A 146 34.16 16.48 0.41
CA GLY A 146 35.38 17.29 0.32
C GLY A 146 35.34 18.61 1.07
N VAL A 147 34.31 18.84 1.89
CA VAL A 147 34.20 20.01 2.78
C VAL A 147 35.10 19.80 4.00
N GLY A 148 35.77 20.86 4.48
CA GLY A 148 36.56 20.80 5.71
C GLY A 148 35.69 20.56 6.94
N SER A 149 36.22 19.88 7.97
CA SER A 149 35.47 19.57 9.20
C SER A 149 34.83 20.81 9.82
N ASP A 150 35.61 21.89 9.99
CA ASP A 150 35.14 23.11 10.66
C ASP A 150 33.99 23.78 9.89
N ASP A 151 34.12 23.85 8.55
CA ASP A 151 33.06 24.34 7.66
C ASP A 151 31.83 23.43 7.70
N ALA A 152 32.02 22.10 7.74
CA ALA A 152 30.92 21.13 7.82
C ALA A 152 30.16 21.21 9.14
N GLN A 153 30.85 21.38 10.28
CA GLN A 153 30.21 21.63 11.58
C GLN A 153 29.51 23.00 11.61
N ALA A 154 30.13 24.06 11.08
CA ALA A 154 29.52 25.38 11.00
C ALA A 154 28.22 25.34 10.18
N LEU A 155 28.26 24.73 8.99
CA LEU A 155 27.07 24.51 8.15
C LEU A 155 26.00 23.70 8.88
N ALA A 156 26.37 22.59 9.52
CA ALA A 156 25.44 21.75 10.27
C ALA A 156 24.75 22.51 11.41
N SER A 157 25.50 23.33 12.17
CA SER A 157 24.94 24.14 13.26
C SER A 157 24.03 25.26 12.75
N GLN A 158 24.38 25.90 11.63
CA GLN A 158 23.56 26.94 11.03
C GLN A 158 22.26 26.36 10.46
N VAL A 159 22.32 25.21 9.79
CA VAL A 159 21.12 24.47 9.34
C VAL A 159 20.27 24.02 10.54
N ALA A 160 20.89 23.52 11.62
CA ALA A 160 20.20 23.10 12.84
C ALA A 160 19.40 24.23 13.50
N SER A 161 19.79 25.49 13.30
CA SER A 161 19.04 26.67 13.75
C SER A 161 17.73 26.90 12.97
N ALA A 162 17.61 26.33 11.77
CA ALA A 162 16.44 26.46 10.90
C ALA A 162 15.53 25.24 10.96
N VAL A 163 16.12 24.05 11.03
CA VAL A 163 15.40 22.78 11.05
C VAL A 163 16.21 21.78 11.89
N PRO A 164 15.57 21.01 12.80
CA PRO A 164 16.25 19.91 13.46
C PRO A 164 16.86 18.97 12.40
N LEU A 165 18.14 18.63 12.52
CA LEU A 165 18.81 17.78 11.52
C LEU A 165 18.17 16.39 11.41
N THR A 166 17.45 15.94 12.44
CA THR A 166 16.66 14.71 12.47
C THR A 166 15.42 14.74 11.58
N ASP A 167 14.91 15.95 11.26
CA ASP A 167 13.72 16.13 10.45
C ASP A 167 14.05 16.17 8.94
N ILE A 168 15.35 16.24 8.60
CA ILE A 168 15.82 16.16 7.21
C ILE A 168 15.77 14.69 6.79
N ALA A 169 14.92 14.38 5.82
CA ALA A 169 14.70 13.01 5.40
C ALA A 169 15.97 12.41 4.77
N PRO A 170 16.28 11.12 5.04
CA PRO A 170 17.25 10.37 4.25
C PRO A 170 16.87 10.41 2.76
N GLY A 171 17.87 10.52 1.90
CA GLY A 171 17.70 10.75 0.45
C GLY A 171 17.66 12.22 0.06
N THR A 172 17.68 13.16 1.02
CA THR A 172 17.75 14.60 0.71
C THR A 172 19.02 14.91 -0.08
N ARG A 173 18.84 15.53 -1.25
CA ARG A 173 19.93 16.01 -2.10
C ARG A 173 20.39 17.38 -1.64
N ILE A 174 21.70 17.56 -1.56
CA ILE A 174 22.38 18.77 -1.14
C ILE A 174 23.27 19.19 -2.30
N ASP A 175 22.88 20.26 -2.97
CA ASP A 175 23.65 20.84 -4.06
C ASP A 175 24.73 21.74 -3.45
N LEU A 176 25.98 21.48 -3.82
CA LEU A 176 27.17 22.10 -3.25
C LEU A 176 28.03 22.73 -4.34
N ILE A 177 28.45 23.96 -4.05
CA ILE A 177 29.48 24.65 -4.82
C ILE A 177 30.70 24.81 -3.91
N LEU A 178 31.78 24.10 -4.24
CA LEU A 178 33.05 24.19 -3.54
C LEU A 178 33.98 25.15 -4.25
N GLY A 179 34.45 26.15 -3.51
CA GLY A 179 35.35 27.18 -4.01
C GLY A 179 36.79 26.73 -4.14
N ARG A 180 37.67 27.68 -4.49
CA ARG A 180 39.10 27.45 -4.62
C ARG A 180 39.74 27.27 -3.25
N ARG A 181 40.47 26.18 -3.05
CA ARG A 181 41.31 25.99 -1.85
C ARG A 181 42.57 26.86 -1.93
N ALA A 182 43.01 27.38 -0.79
CA ALA A 182 44.23 28.20 -0.71
C ALA A 182 45.52 27.38 -0.89
N ALA A 183 45.51 26.10 -0.54
CA ALA A 183 46.62 25.16 -0.76
C ALA A 183 46.07 23.74 -1.01
N ARG A 184 46.84 22.88 -1.67
CA ARG A 184 46.41 21.50 -1.99
C ARG A 184 46.15 20.62 -0.76
N THR A 185 46.78 20.95 0.35
CA THR A 185 46.64 20.27 1.63
C THR A 185 45.43 20.76 2.43
N MET A 186 44.79 21.86 2.00
CA MET A 186 43.61 22.42 2.66
C MET A 186 42.32 21.97 1.97
N PRO A 187 41.24 21.77 2.75
CA PRO A 187 39.93 21.51 2.18
C PRO A 187 39.42 22.71 1.38
N ARG A 188 38.47 22.44 0.48
CA ARG A 188 37.82 23.53 -0.27
C ARG A 188 36.77 24.20 0.60
N PRO A 189 36.69 25.55 0.60
CA PRO A 189 35.60 26.24 1.27
C PRO A 189 34.29 25.99 0.52
N VAL A 190 33.18 25.96 1.25
CA VAL A 190 31.86 25.96 0.62
C VAL A 190 31.51 27.40 0.22
N ASP A 191 31.32 27.62 -1.08
CA ASP A 191 30.87 28.90 -1.63
C ASP A 191 29.34 28.98 -1.64
N ALA A 192 28.65 27.89 -1.96
CA ALA A 192 27.19 27.83 -1.84
C ALA A 192 26.68 26.42 -1.53
N LEU A 193 25.53 26.37 -0.86
CA LEU A 193 24.79 25.15 -0.54
C LEU A 193 23.31 25.41 -0.78
N ALA A 194 22.62 24.50 -1.46
CA ALA A 194 21.16 24.52 -1.50
C ALA A 194 20.59 23.13 -1.26
N MET A 195 19.48 23.07 -0.53
CA MET A 195 18.76 21.82 -0.33
C MET A 195 17.29 22.05 -0.02
N ARG A 196 16.47 21.07 -0.38
CA ARG A 196 15.10 20.96 0.12
C ARG A 196 15.14 20.30 1.48
N ALA A 197 15.27 21.10 2.54
CA ALA A 197 15.45 20.61 3.89
C ALA A 197 14.20 19.93 4.46
N ARG A 198 13.01 20.41 4.08
CA ARG A 198 11.72 19.75 4.33
C ARG A 198 10.80 19.91 3.13
N PHE A 199 9.64 19.24 3.16
CA PHE A 199 8.62 19.39 2.14
C PHE A 199 8.13 20.85 1.97
N ASP A 200 8.14 21.63 3.04
CA ASP A 200 7.68 23.02 3.13
C ASP A 200 8.83 24.05 3.22
N LEU A 201 10.09 23.62 3.13
CA LEU A 201 11.24 24.49 3.38
C LEU A 201 12.43 24.14 2.49
N ARG A 202 12.88 25.12 1.72
CA ARG A 202 14.18 25.12 1.05
C ARG A 202 15.15 26.00 1.82
N ILE A 203 16.38 25.54 1.95
CA ILE A 203 17.49 26.28 2.56
C ILE A 203 18.50 26.56 1.46
N GLU A 204 18.95 27.79 1.40
CA GLU A 204 20.06 28.22 0.55
C GLU A 204 21.09 28.93 1.43
N MET A 205 22.35 28.69 1.16
CA MET A 205 23.47 29.30 1.86
C MET A 205 24.48 29.77 0.83
N GLU A 206 24.98 30.99 0.99
CA GLU A 206 25.99 31.57 0.10
C GLU A 206 27.07 32.22 0.94
N ARG A 207 28.33 32.10 0.50
CA ARG A 207 29.46 32.76 1.14
C ARG A 207 29.63 34.17 0.57
N ILE A 208 29.27 35.17 1.38
CA ILE A 208 29.39 36.60 1.07
C ILE A 208 30.42 37.21 2.04
N ASP A 209 31.43 37.90 1.51
CA ASP A 209 32.51 38.52 2.28
C ASP A 209 33.18 37.56 3.28
N GLY A 210 33.38 36.31 2.85
CA GLY A 210 33.99 35.25 3.66
C GLY A 210 33.06 34.61 4.70
N ARG A 211 31.81 35.06 4.84
CA ARG A 211 30.82 34.51 5.80
C ARG A 211 29.70 33.77 5.10
N LEU A 212 29.26 32.65 5.67
CA LEU A 212 28.10 31.89 5.18
C LEU A 212 26.79 32.54 5.64
N VAL A 213 26.03 33.05 4.69
CA VAL A 213 24.71 33.64 4.93
C VAL A 213 23.65 32.63 4.51
N MET A 214 22.75 32.27 5.43
CA MET A 214 21.65 31.34 5.19
C MET A 214 20.35 32.09 4.90
N ARG A 215 19.63 31.68 3.85
CA ARG A 215 18.27 32.08 3.52
C ARG A 215 17.33 30.90 3.66
N ARG A 216 16.18 31.15 4.29
CA ARG A 216 15.07 30.20 4.43
C ARG A 216 14.01 30.57 3.42
N ILE A 217 13.68 29.65 2.53
CA ILE A 217 12.66 29.85 1.49
C ILE A 217 11.49 28.95 1.84
N PRO A 218 10.45 29.48 2.52
CA PRO A 218 9.25 28.71 2.80
C PRO A 218 8.54 28.37 1.49
N ILE A 219 8.13 27.13 1.34
CA ILE A 219 7.40 26.63 0.18
C ILE A 219 5.93 26.52 0.58
N ALA A 220 5.01 27.10 -0.20
CA ALA A 220 3.59 26.95 0.09
C ALA A 220 3.18 25.49 -0.06
N VAL A 221 2.55 24.93 0.97
CA VAL A 221 2.04 23.56 0.99
C VAL A 221 0.56 23.56 1.27
N ASP A 222 -0.23 23.00 0.36
CA ASP A 222 -1.62 22.64 0.59
C ASP A 222 -1.67 21.27 1.27
N ALA A 223 -2.21 21.24 2.48
CA ALA A 223 -2.39 20.03 3.30
C ALA A 223 -3.85 19.53 3.27
N THR A 224 -4.64 19.90 2.26
CA THR A 224 -6.00 19.40 2.07
C THR A 224 -5.95 17.88 1.86
N PRO A 225 -6.62 17.08 2.72
CA PRO A 225 -6.63 15.63 2.59
C PRO A 225 -7.17 15.17 1.24
N LEU A 226 -6.58 14.11 0.70
CA LEU A 226 -7.02 13.52 -0.56
C LEU A 226 -8.15 12.53 -0.31
N ARG A 227 -9.33 12.83 -0.85
CA ARG A 227 -10.49 11.93 -0.85
C ARG A 227 -10.61 11.20 -2.19
N ILE A 228 -10.61 9.88 -2.12
CA ILE A 228 -10.68 8.96 -3.25
C ILE A 228 -11.96 8.13 -3.11
N ARG A 229 -12.84 8.23 -4.11
CA ARG A 229 -14.11 7.50 -4.16
C ARG A 229 -14.25 6.76 -5.48
N GLY A 230 -14.90 5.60 -5.44
CA GLY A 230 -15.16 4.81 -6.63
C GLY A 230 -16.00 3.57 -6.33
N ARG A 231 -16.57 2.98 -7.38
CA ARG A 231 -17.30 1.71 -7.27
C ARG A 231 -16.33 0.55 -7.06
N VAL A 232 -16.73 -0.44 -6.27
CA VAL A 232 -15.90 -1.62 -5.97
C VAL A 232 -15.66 -2.48 -7.21
N GLY A 233 -16.68 -2.74 -8.02
CA GLY A 233 -16.57 -3.62 -9.19
C GLY A 233 -16.14 -5.05 -8.81
N ASP A 234 -15.40 -5.71 -9.71
CA ASP A 234 -14.97 -7.10 -9.51
C ASP A 234 -13.84 -7.26 -8.48
N SER A 235 -13.11 -6.17 -8.21
CA SER A 235 -12.01 -6.18 -7.25
C SER A 235 -11.79 -4.81 -6.66
N LEU A 236 -12.06 -4.69 -5.36
CA LEU A 236 -11.83 -3.48 -4.58
C LEU A 236 -10.42 -2.93 -4.75
N TYR A 237 -9.41 -3.80 -4.76
CA TYR A 237 -8.02 -3.40 -4.94
C TYR A 237 -7.78 -2.76 -6.31
N ARG A 238 -8.26 -3.41 -7.40
CA ARG A 238 -8.07 -2.90 -8.76
C ARG A 238 -8.81 -1.58 -8.97
N SER A 239 -10.04 -1.49 -8.49
CA SER A 239 -10.86 -0.28 -8.63
C SER A 239 -10.32 0.89 -7.81
N ALA A 240 -9.82 0.65 -6.58
CA ALA A 240 -9.17 1.69 -5.78
C ALA A 240 -7.86 2.16 -6.41
N ARG A 241 -7.06 1.25 -6.98
CA ARG A 241 -5.84 1.61 -7.71
C ARG A 241 -6.15 2.46 -8.95
N ALA A 242 -7.17 2.08 -9.72
CA ALA A 242 -7.62 2.83 -10.89
C ALA A 242 -8.15 4.23 -10.53
N ALA A 243 -8.69 4.40 -9.32
CA ALA A 243 -9.12 5.69 -8.78
C ALA A 243 -7.98 6.56 -8.22
N GLY A 244 -6.72 6.08 -8.25
CA GLY A 244 -5.54 6.84 -7.81
C GLY A 244 -5.07 6.56 -6.38
N ALA A 245 -5.59 5.54 -5.70
CA ALA A 245 -5.09 5.15 -4.38
C ALA A 245 -3.75 4.39 -4.49
N SER A 246 -2.77 4.74 -3.64
CA SER A 246 -1.49 4.03 -3.59
C SER A 246 -1.64 2.60 -3.04
N PRO A 247 -0.76 1.65 -3.38
CA PRO A 247 -0.79 0.30 -2.81
C PRO A 247 -0.80 0.28 -1.28
N GLU A 248 -0.02 1.16 -0.63
CA GLU A 248 0.09 1.30 0.82
C GLU A 248 -1.24 1.77 1.42
N THR A 249 -1.87 2.76 0.77
CA THR A 249 -3.19 3.29 1.14
C THR A 249 -4.25 2.20 1.06
N ILE A 250 -4.26 1.43 -0.03
CA ILE A 250 -5.24 0.35 -0.23
C ILE A 250 -5.04 -0.74 0.83
N GLN A 251 -3.79 -1.14 1.11
CA GLN A 251 -3.51 -2.12 2.16
C GLN A 251 -3.94 -1.63 3.55
N ALA A 252 -3.67 -0.36 3.88
CA ALA A 252 -4.12 0.24 5.13
C ALA A 252 -5.66 0.24 5.23
N TYR A 253 -6.34 0.61 4.13
CA TYR A 253 -7.80 0.59 4.04
C TYR A 253 -8.37 -0.82 4.23
N LEU A 254 -7.85 -1.81 3.50
CA LEU A 254 -8.26 -3.23 3.61
C LEU A 254 -8.06 -3.78 5.03
N ARG A 255 -6.96 -3.41 5.69
CA ARG A 255 -6.68 -3.80 7.07
C ARG A 255 -7.71 -3.23 8.05
N VAL A 256 -8.17 -2.00 7.82
CA VAL A 256 -9.16 -1.34 8.68
C VAL A 256 -10.55 -1.93 8.47
N ILE A 257 -11.01 -2.04 7.21
CA ILE A 257 -12.35 -2.57 6.91
C ILE A 257 -12.47 -4.06 7.25
N GLY A 258 -11.39 -4.84 7.06
CA GLY A 258 -11.33 -6.27 7.32
C GLY A 258 -11.57 -6.67 8.78
N ARG A 259 -11.45 -5.72 9.71
CA ARG A 259 -11.76 -5.94 11.14
C ARG A 259 -13.26 -5.97 11.42
N GLN A 260 -14.06 -5.34 10.58
CA GLN A 260 -15.51 -5.22 10.78
C GLN A 260 -16.32 -6.00 9.74
N LEU A 261 -15.77 -6.19 8.54
CA LEU A 261 -16.43 -6.86 7.42
C LEU A 261 -15.48 -7.85 6.75
N SER A 262 -16.01 -9.00 6.35
CA SER A 262 -15.30 -9.91 5.47
C SER A 262 -15.33 -9.35 4.04
N VAL A 263 -14.15 -9.02 3.50
CA VAL A 263 -14.00 -8.44 2.15
C VAL A 263 -14.62 -9.32 1.06
N ALA A 264 -14.64 -10.65 1.26
CA ALA A 264 -15.14 -11.61 0.27
C ALA A 264 -16.66 -11.77 0.27
N SER A 265 -17.34 -11.59 1.42
CA SER A 265 -18.77 -11.88 1.56
C SER A 265 -19.64 -10.65 1.79
N ASP A 266 -19.08 -9.61 2.41
CA ASP A 266 -19.88 -8.48 2.89
C ASP A 266 -19.82 -7.27 1.96
N ILE A 267 -18.84 -7.21 1.05
CA ILE A 267 -18.64 -6.15 0.06
C ILE A 267 -19.20 -6.62 -1.29
N ARG A 268 -20.05 -5.79 -1.91
CA ARG A 268 -20.67 -6.05 -3.22
C ARG A 268 -19.99 -5.23 -4.30
N ALA A 269 -20.02 -5.72 -5.54
CA ALA A 269 -19.52 -4.98 -6.70
C ALA A 269 -20.22 -3.62 -6.91
N SER A 270 -21.48 -3.51 -6.46
CA SER A 270 -22.28 -2.28 -6.51
C SER A 270 -21.94 -1.26 -5.41
N ASP A 271 -21.16 -1.65 -4.40
CA ASP A 271 -20.79 -0.75 -3.31
C ASP A 271 -19.79 0.30 -3.79
N GLU A 272 -19.64 1.37 -3.01
CA GLU A 272 -18.70 2.44 -3.27
C GLU A 272 -17.74 2.56 -2.08
N PHE A 273 -16.44 2.58 -2.36
CA PHE A 273 -15.43 2.84 -1.34
C PHE A 273 -15.20 4.35 -1.19
N ASP A 274 -14.88 4.79 0.02
CA ASP A 274 -14.54 6.18 0.33
C ASP A 274 -13.30 6.22 1.22
N ILE A 275 -12.18 6.60 0.62
CA ILE A 275 -10.86 6.58 1.23
C ILE A 275 -10.42 8.03 1.38
N ILE A 276 -10.05 8.45 2.59
CA ILE A 276 -9.45 9.76 2.81
C ILE A 276 -8.10 9.57 3.46
N VAL A 277 -7.06 10.10 2.81
CA VAL A 277 -5.67 10.04 3.26
C VAL A 277 -5.15 11.45 3.49
N ASP A 278 -4.17 11.53 4.39
CA ASP A 278 -3.36 12.73 4.52
C ASP A 278 -2.61 12.96 3.20
N HIS A 279 -2.59 14.21 2.74
CA HIS A 279 -1.98 14.56 1.47
C HIS A 279 -1.44 15.98 1.57
N ARG A 280 -0.20 16.15 1.12
CA ARG A 280 0.49 17.42 1.09
C ARG A 280 0.96 17.68 -0.33
N ARG A 281 0.67 18.87 -0.85
CA ARG A 281 1.13 19.29 -2.17
C ARG A 281 1.87 20.61 -2.05
N ALA A 282 3.10 20.63 -2.53
CA ALA A 282 3.91 21.84 -2.60
C ALA A 282 3.56 22.64 -3.86
N GLU A 283 3.75 23.96 -3.82
CA GLU A 283 3.65 24.83 -5.01
C GLU A 283 4.61 24.41 -6.14
N THR A 284 5.69 23.70 -5.81
CA THR A 284 6.63 23.12 -6.77
C THR A 284 6.04 21.98 -7.59
N GLY A 285 4.81 21.55 -7.30
CA GLY A 285 4.13 20.43 -7.94
C GLY A 285 4.38 19.06 -7.30
N GLU A 286 5.33 18.97 -6.37
CA GLU A 286 5.57 17.74 -5.60
C GLU A 286 4.39 17.45 -4.66
N SER A 287 4.08 16.16 -4.49
CA SER A 287 3.00 15.69 -3.64
C SER A 287 3.46 14.52 -2.77
N GLU A 288 3.04 14.52 -1.52
CA GLU A 288 3.30 13.45 -0.55
C GLU A 288 1.97 12.94 -0.01
N THR A 289 1.77 11.63 -0.07
CA THR A 289 0.60 10.97 0.54
C THR A 289 1.01 10.36 1.88
N GLY A 290 0.32 10.77 2.94
CA GLY A 290 0.55 10.31 4.29
C GLY A 290 -0.40 9.19 4.71
N LYS A 291 -0.76 9.19 6.00
CA LYS A 291 -1.55 8.12 6.62
C LYS A 291 -3.02 8.14 6.21
N LEU A 292 -3.67 6.98 6.31
CA LEU A 292 -5.12 6.84 6.18
C LEU A 292 -5.84 7.57 7.32
N LEU A 293 -6.75 8.49 6.98
CA LEU A 293 -7.54 9.28 7.93
C LEU A 293 -8.96 8.75 8.08
N TYR A 294 -9.56 8.24 7.00
CA TYR A 294 -10.92 7.69 7.01
C TYR A 294 -11.06 6.54 6.03
N ALA A 295 -11.81 5.52 6.46
CA ALA A 295 -12.17 4.36 5.66
C ALA A 295 -13.69 4.14 5.68
N GLY A 296 -14.35 4.48 4.58
CA GLY A 296 -15.78 4.33 4.38
C GLY A 296 -16.14 3.28 3.35
N LEU A 297 -17.34 2.71 3.50
CA LEU A 297 -18.02 1.90 2.49
C LEU A 297 -19.47 2.38 2.41
N VAL A 298 -19.94 2.70 1.22
CA VAL A 298 -21.29 3.22 0.96
C VAL A 298 -22.06 2.20 0.12
N ARG A 299 -23.31 1.94 0.52
CA ARG A 299 -24.23 1.04 -0.20
C ARG A 299 -25.55 1.75 -0.46
N GLY A 300 -25.93 1.89 -1.73
CA GLY A 300 -27.19 2.55 -2.11
C GLY A 300 -27.30 3.98 -1.57
N GLY A 301 -26.20 4.74 -1.59
CA GLY A 301 -26.14 6.11 -1.08
C GLY A 301 -26.10 6.26 0.44
N LYS A 302 -26.14 5.17 1.21
CA LYS A 302 -26.06 5.19 2.67
C LYS A 302 -24.71 4.65 3.16
N PRO A 303 -24.07 5.28 4.17
CA PRO A 303 -22.83 4.76 4.74
C PRO A 303 -23.12 3.41 5.41
N LYS A 304 -22.47 2.36 4.91
CA LYS A 304 -22.51 1.00 5.45
C LYS A 304 -21.41 0.76 6.49
N LEU A 305 -20.25 1.40 6.29
CA LEU A 305 -19.13 1.43 7.21
C LEU A 305 -18.50 2.82 7.18
N SER A 306 -18.01 3.29 8.32
CA SER A 306 -17.31 4.57 8.43
C SER A 306 -16.34 4.50 9.59
N MET A 307 -15.06 4.34 9.28
CA MET A 307 -13.99 4.14 10.26
C MET A 307 -13.11 5.38 10.33
N ILE A 308 -12.77 5.82 11.54
CA ILE A 308 -11.80 6.87 11.79
C ILE A 308 -10.89 6.50 12.98
N GLU A 309 -9.64 6.94 12.94
CA GLU A 309 -8.70 6.82 14.05
C GLU A 309 -9.04 7.86 15.14
N TRP A 310 -9.19 7.41 16.39
CA TRP A 310 -9.47 8.26 17.54
C TRP A 310 -8.55 7.90 18.70
N ASN A 311 -8.11 8.92 19.44
CA ASN A 311 -7.29 8.72 20.64
C ASN A 311 -8.19 8.49 21.85
N VAL A 312 -8.02 7.35 22.51
CA VAL A 312 -8.65 7.02 23.79
C VAL A 312 -7.55 6.61 24.77
N ASP A 313 -7.45 7.32 25.89
CA ASP A 313 -6.46 7.06 26.96
C ASP A 313 -5.01 6.98 26.45
N GLY A 314 -4.63 7.85 25.51
CA GLY A 314 -3.28 7.91 24.94
C GLY A 314 -3.01 6.86 23.86
N ARG A 315 -4.00 6.06 23.46
CA ARG A 315 -3.89 5.05 22.39
C ARG A 315 -4.78 5.41 21.21
N LEU A 316 -4.17 5.48 20.02
CA LEU A 316 -4.89 5.62 18.76
C LEU A 316 -5.53 4.29 18.36
N GLN A 317 -6.84 4.29 18.13
CA GLN A 317 -7.61 3.12 17.70
C GLN A 317 -8.64 3.50 16.65
N TRP A 318 -8.99 2.56 15.78
CA TRP A 318 -10.01 2.75 14.75
C TRP A 318 -11.41 2.48 15.31
N PHE A 319 -12.32 3.44 15.18
CA PHE A 319 -13.71 3.36 15.64
C PHE A 319 -14.69 3.50 14.48
N GLU A 320 -15.79 2.77 14.56
CA GLU A 320 -16.89 2.83 13.60
C GLU A 320 -17.90 3.93 13.98
N ALA A 321 -18.32 4.74 13.00
CA ALA A 321 -19.24 5.86 13.19
C ALA A 321 -20.68 5.45 13.48
N SER A 322 -21.17 4.38 12.84
CA SER A 322 -22.52 3.84 13.04
C SER A 322 -22.73 3.28 14.45
N GLY A 323 -21.64 2.83 15.08
CA GLY A 323 -21.62 2.18 16.38
C GLY A 323 -20.81 2.95 17.41
N ALA A 324 -20.78 4.28 17.34
CA ALA A 324 -20.08 5.12 18.32
C ALA A 324 -20.64 4.87 19.74
N GLY A 325 -20.08 3.85 20.39
CA GLY A 325 -20.54 3.31 21.66
C GLY A 325 -20.45 1.81 21.89
N GLU A 326 -20.29 1.00 20.85
CA GLU A 326 -20.22 -0.46 21.00
C GLU A 326 -18.87 -0.98 20.53
N GLN A 327 -17.85 -0.87 21.40
CA GLN A 327 -16.82 -1.88 21.36
C GLN A 327 -17.46 -3.21 21.74
N ARG A 328 -17.54 -4.14 20.77
CA ARG A 328 -18.17 -5.44 20.94
C ARG A 328 -17.35 -6.40 21.86
N SER A 329 -17.06 -6.02 23.11
CA SER A 329 -16.48 -6.88 24.18
C SER A 329 -17.50 -7.56 25.14
N GLY A 330 -18.43 -8.36 24.64
CA GLY A 330 -19.47 -9.00 25.44
C GLY A 330 -19.75 -10.36 24.84
N LEU A 331 -19.86 -11.40 25.66
CA LEU A 331 -20.00 -12.74 25.12
C LEU A 331 -21.39 -12.90 24.46
N VAL A 332 -21.52 -13.71 23.41
CA VAL A 332 -22.83 -14.09 22.84
C VAL A 332 -23.40 -15.30 23.57
N ARG A 333 -24.71 -15.49 23.49
CA ARG A 333 -25.34 -16.71 23.98
C ARG A 333 -24.79 -17.92 23.21
N PRO A 334 -24.43 -19.01 23.90
CA PRO A 334 -23.83 -20.18 23.25
C PRO A 334 -24.87 -21.05 22.53
N THR A 335 -26.17 -20.86 22.78
CA THR A 335 -27.27 -21.50 22.05
C THR A 335 -28.58 -20.72 22.22
N ASN A 336 -29.56 -20.99 21.36
CA ASN A 336 -30.93 -20.46 21.43
C ASN A 336 -31.81 -21.18 22.47
N GLY A 337 -31.29 -22.23 23.11
CA GLY A 337 -31.97 -22.96 24.17
C GLY A 337 -32.32 -22.13 25.41
N ARG A 338 -33.38 -22.54 26.12
CA ARG A 338 -33.76 -21.95 27.42
C ARG A 338 -32.94 -22.57 28.53
N ILE A 339 -32.65 -21.81 29.59
CA ILE A 339 -31.97 -22.35 30.77
C ILE A 339 -32.92 -23.31 31.48
N THR A 340 -32.51 -24.55 31.65
CA THR A 340 -33.26 -25.60 32.34
C THR A 340 -32.72 -25.88 33.74
N SER A 341 -31.45 -25.57 33.99
CA SER A 341 -30.80 -25.81 35.28
C SER A 341 -29.71 -24.76 35.55
N PRO A 342 -29.72 -24.09 36.71
CA PRO A 342 -28.75 -23.05 37.06
C PRO A 342 -27.45 -23.63 37.65
N PHE A 343 -26.43 -22.79 37.77
CA PHE A 343 -25.18 -23.08 38.49
C PHE A 343 -25.42 -23.15 40.00
N GLY A 344 -24.75 -24.07 40.70
CA GLY A 344 -24.82 -24.18 42.16
C GLY A 344 -25.02 -25.61 42.70
N MET A 345 -25.13 -25.73 44.03
CA MET A 345 -25.36 -27.02 44.70
C MET A 345 -26.77 -27.51 44.44
N ARG A 346 -26.90 -28.71 43.86
CA ARG A 346 -28.20 -29.34 43.59
C ARG A 346 -28.13 -30.85 43.66
N ARG A 347 -29.28 -31.52 43.87
CA ARG A 347 -29.37 -32.99 43.78
C ARG A 347 -29.11 -33.42 42.32
N HIS A 348 -28.14 -34.31 42.11
CA HIS A 348 -27.77 -34.78 40.78
C HIS A 348 -28.81 -35.76 40.25
N PRO A 349 -29.43 -35.51 39.08
CA PRO A 349 -30.60 -36.27 38.61
C PRO A 349 -30.31 -37.74 38.32
N ILE A 350 -29.05 -38.08 37.98
CA ILE A 350 -28.64 -39.46 37.69
C ILE A 350 -28.00 -40.14 38.92
N LEU A 351 -27.33 -39.37 39.80
CA LEU A 351 -26.48 -39.93 40.86
C LEU A 351 -27.15 -39.88 42.24
N GLY A 352 -28.25 -39.16 42.39
CA GLY A 352 -29.10 -39.17 43.58
C GLY A 352 -28.64 -38.31 44.76
N TYR A 353 -27.38 -37.88 44.83
CA TYR A 353 -26.83 -37.04 45.90
C TYR A 353 -26.62 -35.57 45.51
N VAL A 354 -26.44 -34.67 46.48
CA VAL A 354 -26.20 -33.23 46.25
C VAL A 354 -24.79 -32.99 45.73
N ARG A 355 -24.66 -32.36 44.57
CA ARG A 355 -23.39 -32.08 43.89
C ARG A 355 -23.36 -30.66 43.33
N MET A 356 -22.17 -30.06 43.29
CA MET A 356 -21.95 -28.78 42.65
C MET A 356 -22.12 -28.87 41.13
N HIS A 357 -23.08 -28.13 40.59
CA HIS A 357 -23.25 -27.92 39.16
C HIS A 357 -22.36 -26.77 38.70
N ARG A 358 -21.31 -27.08 37.95
CA ARG A 358 -20.24 -26.14 37.55
C ARG A 358 -20.57 -25.25 36.35
N GLY A 359 -21.79 -25.35 35.83
CA GLY A 359 -22.27 -24.60 34.68
C GLY A 359 -23.77 -24.34 34.75
N ILE A 360 -24.35 -23.91 33.63
CA ILE A 360 -25.79 -23.89 33.40
C ILE A 360 -26.15 -24.89 32.32
N ASP A 361 -27.33 -25.49 32.44
CA ASP A 361 -27.87 -26.34 31.37
C ASP A 361 -28.88 -25.55 30.55
N MET A 362 -28.71 -25.57 29.23
CA MET A 362 -29.60 -24.93 28.26
C MET A 362 -30.26 -26.00 27.40
N GLY A 363 -31.55 -26.24 27.60
CA GLY A 363 -32.33 -27.20 26.82
C GLY A 363 -32.53 -26.72 25.38
N GLY A 364 -32.30 -27.60 24.42
CA GLY A 364 -32.47 -27.32 22.99
C GLY A 364 -32.63 -28.60 22.16
N GLY A 365 -33.04 -28.43 20.90
CA GLY A 365 -33.21 -29.56 19.99
C GLY A 365 -31.89 -30.30 19.75
N TYR A 366 -31.93 -31.64 19.70
CA TYR A 366 -30.77 -32.44 19.30
C TYR A 366 -30.27 -31.98 17.92
N GLY A 367 -28.96 -31.76 17.79
CA GLY A 367 -28.35 -31.23 16.57
C GLY A 367 -28.42 -29.71 16.43
N GLY A 368 -29.03 -28.98 17.38
CA GLY A 368 -29.03 -27.51 17.37
C GLY A 368 -27.62 -26.92 17.48
N PRO A 369 -27.32 -25.80 16.82
CA PRO A 369 -25.95 -25.24 16.80
C PRO A 369 -25.52 -24.74 18.19
N VAL A 370 -24.24 -24.95 18.50
CA VAL A 370 -23.53 -24.40 19.67
C VAL A 370 -22.47 -23.42 19.18
N PHE A 371 -22.49 -22.21 19.72
CA PHE A 371 -21.65 -21.09 19.29
C PHE A 371 -20.56 -20.77 20.32
N ALA A 372 -19.37 -20.36 19.83
CA ALA A 372 -18.35 -19.76 20.66
C ALA A 372 -18.83 -18.42 21.21
N VAL A 373 -18.81 -18.25 22.52
CA VAL A 373 -19.34 -17.02 23.14
C VAL A 373 -18.47 -15.78 22.85
N THR A 374 -17.17 -15.95 22.60
CA THR A 374 -16.24 -14.89 22.18
C THR A 374 -15.04 -15.51 21.47
N ASP A 375 -14.20 -14.68 20.85
CA ASP A 375 -12.96 -15.13 20.20
C ASP A 375 -12.08 -15.93 21.16
N GLY A 376 -11.43 -16.99 20.67
CA GLY A 376 -10.58 -17.81 21.51
C GLY A 376 -9.84 -18.93 20.78
N VAL A 377 -9.10 -19.71 21.55
CA VAL A 377 -8.35 -20.89 21.09
C VAL A 377 -8.92 -22.14 21.74
N VAL A 378 -9.17 -23.18 20.94
CA VAL A 378 -9.66 -24.47 21.43
C VAL A 378 -8.55 -25.17 22.23
N GLN A 379 -8.73 -25.27 23.54
CA GLN A 379 -7.82 -26.03 24.42
C GLN A 379 -8.12 -27.52 24.40
N ILE A 380 -9.41 -27.88 24.40
CA ILE A 380 -9.88 -29.26 24.42
C ILE A 380 -11.01 -29.38 23.40
N ALA A 381 -10.98 -30.46 22.62
CA ALA A 381 -12.08 -30.87 21.75
C ALA A 381 -12.06 -32.39 21.64
N GLY A 382 -12.99 -33.07 22.33
CA GLY A 382 -13.05 -34.53 22.35
C GLY A 382 -13.98 -35.07 23.43
N ARG A 383 -13.90 -36.38 23.70
CA ARG A 383 -14.70 -37.04 24.75
C ARG A 383 -14.07 -36.83 26.13
N THR A 384 -14.83 -36.29 27.10
CA THR A 384 -14.32 -35.94 28.43
C THR A 384 -15.26 -36.42 29.53
N GLY A 385 -15.14 -37.70 29.89
CA GLY A 385 -15.85 -38.31 31.01
C GLY A 385 -17.35 -37.99 31.04
N GLY A 386 -17.83 -37.47 32.17
CA GLY A 386 -19.23 -37.12 32.39
C GLY A 386 -19.78 -36.05 31.44
N TYR A 387 -18.93 -35.19 30.86
CA TYR A 387 -19.35 -34.18 29.88
C TYR A 387 -19.65 -34.76 28.50
N GLY A 388 -19.32 -36.02 28.23
CA GLY A 388 -19.47 -36.59 26.88
C GLY A 388 -18.56 -35.87 25.89
N ASN A 389 -19.09 -35.50 24.72
CA ASN A 389 -18.36 -34.65 23.78
C ASN A 389 -18.27 -33.22 24.33
N TYR A 390 -17.05 -32.74 24.49
CA TYR A 390 -16.73 -31.51 25.19
C TYR A 390 -15.76 -30.65 24.39
N VAL A 391 -15.99 -29.33 24.41
CA VAL A 391 -15.07 -28.32 23.89
C VAL A 391 -14.76 -27.34 25.02
N LYS A 392 -13.47 -26.99 25.16
CA LYS A 392 -13.02 -25.92 26.06
C LYS A 392 -12.27 -24.87 25.27
N LEU A 393 -12.67 -23.61 25.41
CA LEU A 393 -12.03 -22.46 24.78
C LEU A 393 -11.27 -21.64 25.83
N SER A 394 -10.09 -21.15 25.45
CA SER A 394 -9.38 -20.09 26.16
C SER A 394 -9.59 -18.77 25.43
N HIS A 395 -9.94 -17.73 26.18
CA HIS A 395 -10.19 -16.39 25.63
C HIS A 395 -9.07 -15.39 25.99
N GLY A 396 -8.00 -15.86 26.65
CA GLY A 396 -6.97 -14.98 27.21
C GLY A 396 -7.39 -14.35 28.55
N GLY A 397 -6.44 -13.70 29.24
CA GLY A 397 -6.71 -12.99 30.50
C GLY A 397 -7.28 -13.85 31.63
N GLY A 398 -6.99 -15.16 31.62
CA GLY A 398 -7.54 -16.11 32.61
C GLY A 398 -9.00 -16.51 32.37
N LEU A 399 -9.65 -16.05 31.30
CA LEU A 399 -11.03 -16.40 30.95
C LEU A 399 -11.08 -17.65 30.06
N GLY A 400 -12.00 -18.57 30.37
CA GLY A 400 -12.28 -19.73 29.53
C GLY A 400 -13.75 -20.12 29.55
N THR A 401 -14.18 -20.89 28.54
CA THR A 401 -15.55 -21.42 28.48
C THR A 401 -15.56 -22.90 28.11
N GLY A 402 -16.53 -23.63 28.66
CA GLY A 402 -16.72 -25.06 28.45
C GLY A 402 -18.10 -25.36 27.86
N TYR A 403 -18.17 -26.33 26.95
CA TYR A 403 -19.37 -26.72 26.22
C TYR A 403 -19.46 -28.24 26.23
N GLY A 404 -20.46 -28.81 26.91
CA GLY A 404 -20.62 -30.25 27.11
C GLY A 404 -21.88 -30.86 26.51
N HIS A 405 -21.95 -32.18 26.58
CA HIS A 405 -23.02 -33.06 26.12
C HIS A 405 -23.31 -33.01 24.61
N MET A 406 -22.37 -32.50 23.81
CA MET A 406 -22.59 -32.33 22.36
C MET A 406 -22.85 -33.65 21.63
N SER A 407 -23.62 -33.60 20.54
CA SER A 407 -23.79 -34.72 19.62
C SER A 407 -22.58 -34.86 18.69
N ARG A 408 -22.08 -33.71 18.21
CA ARG A 408 -20.93 -33.62 17.31
C ARG A 408 -20.11 -32.36 17.60
N ILE A 409 -18.79 -32.51 17.55
CA ILE A 409 -17.82 -31.41 17.65
C ILE A 409 -17.47 -30.92 16.24
N ALA A 410 -17.43 -29.61 16.02
CA ALA A 410 -17.12 -29.00 14.72
C ALA A 410 -15.72 -28.34 14.65
N VAL A 411 -14.94 -28.45 15.72
CA VAL A 411 -13.62 -27.82 15.87
C VAL A 411 -12.58 -28.81 16.40
N ARG A 412 -11.29 -28.49 16.25
CA ARG A 412 -10.16 -29.30 16.71
C ARG A 412 -9.29 -28.57 17.74
N PRO A 413 -8.54 -29.27 18.61
CA PRO A 413 -7.60 -28.64 19.52
C PRO A 413 -6.59 -27.74 18.79
N GLY A 414 -6.26 -26.60 19.38
CA GLY A 414 -5.38 -25.58 18.79
C GLY A 414 -6.03 -24.65 17.76
N GLN A 415 -7.28 -24.91 17.35
CA GLN A 415 -7.98 -24.07 16.38
C GLN A 415 -8.37 -22.72 17.00
N HIS A 416 -8.14 -21.63 16.25
CA HIS A 416 -8.71 -20.32 16.55
C HIS A 416 -10.18 -20.28 16.13
N VAL A 417 -11.03 -19.76 17.01
CA VAL A 417 -12.46 -19.58 16.75
C VAL A 417 -12.86 -18.14 16.99
N SER A 418 -13.76 -17.64 16.15
CA SER A 418 -14.34 -16.30 16.29
C SER A 418 -15.64 -16.36 17.10
N ARG A 419 -15.98 -15.26 17.75
CA ARG A 419 -17.26 -15.05 18.42
C ARG A 419 -18.44 -15.38 17.49
N GLY A 420 -19.38 -16.19 17.96
CA GLY A 420 -20.55 -16.62 17.20
C GLY A 420 -20.28 -17.74 16.19
N GLN A 421 -19.04 -18.21 16.05
CA GLN A 421 -18.73 -19.36 15.22
C GLN A 421 -19.34 -20.64 15.80
N VAL A 422 -19.89 -21.50 14.94
CA VAL A 422 -20.38 -22.83 15.34
C VAL A 422 -19.18 -23.71 15.72
N ILE A 423 -19.19 -24.21 16.97
CA ILE A 423 -18.14 -25.07 17.52
C ILE A 423 -18.60 -26.51 17.74
N GLY A 424 -19.91 -26.76 17.67
CA GLY A 424 -20.49 -28.08 17.83
C GLY A 424 -22.01 -28.03 17.76
N TYR A 425 -22.63 -29.15 18.10
CA TYR A 425 -24.07 -29.32 18.02
C TYR A 425 -24.60 -29.96 19.31
N ILE A 426 -25.77 -29.51 19.78
CA ILE A 426 -26.44 -30.01 20.98
C ILE A 426 -26.65 -31.52 20.85
N GLY A 427 -26.46 -32.24 21.95
CA GLY A 427 -26.73 -33.66 22.03
C GLY A 427 -27.13 -34.07 23.43
N SER A 428 -26.93 -35.35 23.74
CA SER A 428 -27.14 -35.92 25.06
C SER A 428 -26.05 -36.94 25.38
N SER A 429 -24.80 -36.62 25.02
CA SER A 429 -23.65 -37.52 25.27
C SER A 429 -23.16 -37.40 26.71
N GLY A 430 -22.52 -38.45 27.24
CA GLY A 430 -22.03 -38.47 28.62
C GLY A 430 -23.16 -38.63 29.64
N LEU A 431 -23.00 -38.04 30.84
CA LEU A 431 -23.98 -38.09 31.91
C LEU A 431 -25.08 -37.03 31.69
N SER A 432 -26.00 -37.33 30.78
CA SER A 432 -27.11 -36.45 30.40
C SER A 432 -28.43 -37.20 30.43
N THR A 433 -29.51 -36.55 30.91
CA THR A 433 -30.87 -37.12 30.93
C THR A 433 -31.67 -36.84 29.66
N GLY A 434 -31.23 -35.92 28.81
CA GLY A 434 -31.90 -35.57 27.55
C GLY A 434 -31.17 -34.45 26.80
N PRO A 435 -31.59 -34.08 25.58
CA PRO A 435 -30.86 -33.10 24.76
C PRO A 435 -30.72 -31.70 25.40
N HIS A 436 -29.50 -31.30 25.72
CA HIS A 436 -29.17 -29.97 26.26
C HIS A 436 -27.70 -29.62 26.04
N LEU A 437 -27.37 -28.33 26.20
CA LEU A 437 -26.00 -27.85 26.29
C LEU A 437 -25.65 -27.58 27.75
N HIS A 438 -24.61 -28.24 28.27
CA HIS A 438 -23.98 -27.83 29.53
C HIS A 438 -22.91 -26.77 29.24
N TYR A 439 -23.07 -25.57 29.81
CA TYR A 439 -22.21 -24.41 29.55
C TYR A 439 -21.53 -23.93 30.83
N GLU A 440 -20.20 -23.83 30.79
CA GLU A 440 -19.37 -23.41 31.90
C GLU A 440 -18.57 -22.15 31.56
N VAL A 441 -18.33 -21.31 32.57
CA VAL A 441 -17.44 -20.16 32.48
C VAL A 441 -16.36 -20.32 33.54
N TYR A 442 -15.12 -20.07 33.16
CA TYR A 442 -13.94 -20.21 33.99
C TYR A 442 -13.23 -18.87 34.15
N ARG A 443 -12.81 -18.54 35.37
CA ARG A 443 -11.90 -17.44 35.67
C ARG A 443 -10.71 -17.98 36.45
N ASN A 444 -9.52 -17.80 35.90
CA ASN A 444 -8.25 -18.33 36.45
C ASN A 444 -8.33 -19.82 36.79
N GLY A 445 -8.98 -20.60 35.92
CA GLY A 445 -9.16 -22.05 36.08
C GLY A 445 -10.32 -22.48 37.00
N VAL A 446 -10.97 -21.55 37.71
CA VAL A 446 -12.10 -21.86 38.61
C VAL A 446 -13.43 -21.61 37.89
N ALA A 447 -14.36 -22.57 37.99
CA ALA A 447 -15.70 -22.41 37.43
C ALA A 447 -16.51 -21.37 38.23
N ILE A 448 -17.11 -20.42 37.52
CA ILE A 448 -17.96 -19.36 38.09
C ILE A 448 -19.35 -19.45 37.49
N ASN A 449 -20.34 -18.84 38.16
CA ASN A 449 -21.71 -18.81 37.67
C ASN A 449 -21.78 -18.07 36.32
N PRO A 450 -22.17 -18.75 35.21
CA PRO A 450 -22.30 -18.09 33.90
C PRO A 450 -23.29 -16.92 33.90
N LEU A 451 -24.29 -16.94 34.79
CA LEU A 451 -25.29 -15.87 34.92
C LEU A 451 -24.77 -14.62 35.63
N SER A 452 -23.65 -14.70 36.37
CA SER A 452 -23.02 -13.52 36.99
C SER A 452 -22.08 -12.79 36.03
N VAL A 453 -21.83 -13.35 34.84
CA VAL A 453 -21.02 -12.73 33.80
C VAL A 453 -21.95 -12.02 32.82
N ALA A 454 -22.00 -10.70 32.92
CA ALA A 454 -22.83 -9.89 32.04
C ALA A 454 -22.25 -9.90 30.61
N PHE A 455 -23.08 -10.33 29.66
CA PHE A 455 -22.81 -10.31 28.22
C PHE A 455 -22.91 -8.88 27.66
N VAL A 456 -22.04 -7.96 28.08
CA VAL A 456 -22.16 -6.54 27.68
C VAL A 456 -20.83 -5.99 27.15
N THR A 457 -20.93 -5.42 25.96
CA THR A 457 -19.92 -4.81 25.11
C THR A 457 -19.90 -3.30 25.35
N ARG A 458 -18.91 -2.70 26.04
CA ARG A 458 -18.77 -1.22 26.06
C ARG A 458 -17.33 -0.74 26.25
N ALA A 459 -16.77 -0.14 25.20
CA ALA A 459 -16.06 1.13 25.33
C ALA A 459 -16.86 2.13 24.49
N ARG A 460 -17.44 3.14 25.16
CA ARG A 460 -18.29 4.15 24.52
C ARG A 460 -17.61 5.50 24.56
N LEU A 461 -17.41 6.09 23.39
CA LEU A 461 -17.20 7.52 23.28
C LEU A 461 -18.51 8.19 23.73
N GLU A 462 -18.51 8.90 24.86
CA GLU A 462 -19.67 9.62 25.40
C GLU A 462 -19.40 11.14 25.44
N GLY A 463 -20.49 11.91 25.59
CA GLY A 463 -20.43 13.36 25.82
C GLY A 463 -19.67 14.12 24.72
N LYS A 464 -18.75 14.99 25.14
CA LYS A 464 -17.94 15.84 24.24
C LYS A 464 -17.11 15.03 23.25
N ALA A 465 -16.53 13.90 23.68
CA ALA A 465 -15.71 13.06 22.82
C ALA A 465 -16.50 12.49 21.63
N LEU A 466 -17.76 12.10 21.84
CA LEU A 466 -18.64 11.66 20.76
C LEU A 466 -19.00 12.80 19.80
N ALA A 467 -19.23 14.00 20.34
CA ALA A 467 -19.54 15.18 19.54
C ALA A 467 -18.35 15.56 18.64
N ASP A 468 -17.14 15.60 19.20
CA ASP A 468 -15.89 15.88 18.49
C ASP A 468 -15.61 14.81 17.43
N PHE A 469 -15.83 13.54 17.78
CA PHE A 469 -15.69 12.40 16.86
C PHE A 469 -16.62 12.53 15.64
N ARG A 470 -17.91 12.83 15.87
CA ARG A 470 -18.88 13.05 14.78
C ARG A 470 -18.55 14.30 13.96
N ALA A 471 -18.08 15.36 14.60
CA ALA A 471 -17.64 16.58 13.92
C ALA A 471 -16.45 16.30 13.00
N ARG A 472 -15.48 15.51 13.46
CA ARG A 472 -14.32 15.11 12.66
C ARG A 472 -14.71 14.30 11.43
N ILE A 473 -15.64 13.35 11.57
CA ILE A 473 -16.13 12.59 10.41
C ILE A 473 -16.79 13.53 9.39
N ARG A 474 -17.66 14.45 9.83
CA ARG A 474 -18.28 15.44 8.94
C ARG A 474 -17.24 16.32 8.25
N GLN A 475 -16.19 16.73 8.96
CA GLN A 475 -15.11 17.53 8.39
C GLN A 475 -14.39 16.77 7.27
N LEU A 476 -14.05 15.49 7.50
CA LEU A 476 -13.36 14.67 6.49
C LEU A 476 -14.29 14.38 5.30
N THR A 477 -15.53 13.99 5.54
CA THR A 477 -16.47 13.64 4.46
C THR A 477 -17.07 14.84 3.73
N ALA A 478 -16.86 16.06 4.22
CA ALA A 478 -17.19 17.30 3.50
C ALA A 478 -16.18 17.63 2.39
N ILE A 479 -14.97 17.04 2.42
CA ILE A 479 -13.95 17.25 1.39
C ILE A 479 -14.47 16.73 0.05
N THR A 480 -14.41 17.54 -0.99
CA THR A 480 -14.83 17.13 -2.33
C THR A 480 -13.77 16.20 -2.93
N PRO A 481 -14.16 15.05 -3.54
CA PRO A 481 -13.21 14.20 -4.26
C PRO A 481 -12.41 15.03 -5.28
N GLY A 482 -11.08 14.93 -5.24
CA GLY A 482 -10.18 15.68 -6.12
C GLY A 482 -9.86 17.12 -5.69
N ALA A 483 -10.40 17.65 -4.58
CA ALA A 483 -10.10 19.00 -4.11
C ALA A 483 -8.60 19.24 -3.85
N ALA A 484 -7.90 18.22 -3.36
CA ALA A 484 -6.45 18.26 -3.09
C ALA A 484 -5.58 18.37 -4.36
N LEU A 485 -6.17 18.30 -5.56
CA LEU A 485 -5.48 18.42 -6.85
C LEU A 485 -5.55 19.85 -7.43
N ALA A 486 -6.15 20.81 -6.72
CA ALA A 486 -6.14 22.21 -7.12
C ALA A 486 -4.72 22.82 -7.02
N PRO A 487 -4.38 23.83 -7.85
CA PRO A 487 -3.10 24.52 -7.78
C PRO A 487 -2.98 25.39 -6.52
N VAL A 488 -1.79 25.38 -5.90
CA VAL A 488 -1.49 26.13 -4.67
C VAL A 488 -1.02 27.55 -5.03
N ALA A 489 -1.50 28.56 -4.30
CA ALA A 489 -1.04 29.94 -4.47
C ALA A 489 0.38 30.13 -3.89
N VAL A 490 1.24 30.82 -4.64
CA VAL A 490 2.67 31.02 -4.30
C VAL A 490 2.82 31.96 -3.10
N LYS A 491 3.65 31.59 -2.12
CA LYS A 491 3.95 32.45 -0.95
C LYS A 491 5.21 33.29 -1.19
N SER A 492 5.21 34.54 -0.75
CA SER A 492 6.34 35.48 -0.92
C SER A 492 7.56 35.08 -0.07
N VAL A 493 8.76 35.19 -0.65
CA VAL A 493 10.05 34.86 -0.04
C VAL A 493 10.42 35.89 1.05
N GLU A 494 10.77 35.43 2.26
CA GLU A 494 11.32 36.27 3.32
C GLU A 494 12.86 36.16 3.35
N GLY A 495 13.56 37.29 3.25
CA GLY A 495 15.02 37.37 3.40
C GLY A 495 15.73 38.13 2.29
N PRO A 496 17.05 38.38 2.43
CA PRO A 496 17.85 39.06 1.42
C PRO A 496 17.85 38.27 0.10
N GLN A 497 17.86 38.99 -1.03
CA GLN A 497 17.99 38.35 -2.35
C GLN A 497 19.43 37.83 -2.53
N LEU A 498 19.63 36.54 -2.31
CA LEU A 498 20.84 35.82 -2.72
C LEU A 498 20.77 35.53 -4.23
N GLY A 499 21.93 35.44 -4.87
CA GLY A 499 22.02 34.95 -6.25
C GLY A 499 21.53 33.50 -6.30
N SER A 500 20.89 33.09 -7.39
CA SER A 500 20.65 31.66 -7.62
C SER A 500 21.99 30.92 -7.67
N LEU A 501 22.01 29.60 -7.42
CA LEU A 501 23.25 28.81 -7.57
C LEU A 501 23.91 29.02 -8.95
N ALA A 502 23.11 29.26 -9.99
CA ALA A 502 23.58 29.60 -11.34
C ALA A 502 24.20 31.02 -11.41
N ASP A 503 23.68 31.97 -10.63
CA ASP A 503 24.28 33.30 -10.50
C ASP A 503 25.60 33.25 -9.73
N VAL A 504 25.69 32.43 -8.67
CA VAL A 504 26.95 32.22 -7.93
C VAL A 504 28.02 31.60 -8.84
N ALA A 505 27.62 30.60 -9.64
CA ALA A 505 28.51 29.96 -10.60
C ALA A 505 28.95 30.90 -11.73
N SER A 506 28.09 31.79 -12.21
CA SER A 506 28.41 32.70 -13.33
C SER A 506 29.14 33.98 -12.91
N LYS A 507 28.81 34.55 -11.74
CA LYS A 507 29.37 35.83 -11.26
C LYS A 507 30.88 35.78 -10.99
N ARG A 508 31.42 34.61 -10.64
CA ARG A 508 32.86 34.40 -10.43
C ARG A 508 33.63 33.93 -11.67
N VAL A 509 32.96 33.44 -12.72
CA VAL A 509 33.62 33.16 -14.01
C VAL A 509 33.99 34.47 -14.71
N GLY A 510 33.24 35.55 -14.48
CA GLY A 510 33.50 36.88 -15.05
C GLY A 510 34.60 37.72 -14.39
N GLU A 511 35.00 37.42 -13.15
CA GLU A 511 36.06 38.15 -12.42
C GLU A 511 37.47 37.58 -12.66
N GLY A 512 37.62 36.65 -13.60
CA GLY A 512 38.87 35.95 -13.91
C GLY A 512 39.26 36.00 -15.39
N ILE A 513 39.36 37.20 -15.96
CA ILE A 513 40.15 37.48 -17.18
C ILE A 513 41.19 38.54 -16.85
#